data_AF-A0A3N4SB40-F1
#
_entry.id   AF-A0A3N4SB40-F1
#
_cell.length_a   1.000
_cell.length_b   1.000
_cell.length_c   1.000
_cell.angle_alpha   90.00
_cell.angle_beta   90.00
_cell.angle_gamma   90.00
#
_symmetry.space_group_name_H-M   'P 1'
#
loop_
_entity.id
_entity.type
_entity.pdbx_description
1 polymer ?
#
loop_
_entity_poly.entity_id
_entity_poly.type
_entity_poly.pdbx_seq_one_letter_code
_entity_poly.pdbx_strand_id
1 'polypeptide(L)'
;MTATGYVSTTGDPRKVSKAGDTMTGDLVLNDSSPDTTLSAASKGYVDTAVSGAQQTSPWVFDVTAAAYGAKGDAQVVADGAMSSGSAVLTSATANWPTSVVGKSIAVKNAGATGVTTGIGTVLSRQSSSQITLSFTNASGGNITGAVVIWGTDDTAAIQAAVDAAEAYLATHTYAQVAFPPRGYIVAGALNRSKSGNGQIVFGPYAMTAVSKALEFAGVGNGANVRTWLQTVPQFGGSCLISFGVYASTSAQTADINAHGNPAVLCGPNEASGYGAAATFSNLMPIVRNLAILTTHSAYGLTYGAANFWGCAKAHLENFGYGTAGTVASPSTDYTSPGTFGTGLSIGLLLPAPGNNDHVVADNISCGGGYTYATFLTEHSLISRYMALYCWAAIVAVGNYAGSVGSVHAMKVLSASIEACTHELMVYGVGSGGVGPIIDIDQLSTESGTPNIHASSSAAAGGALGRVKLTGLFTESGVSTTYPTGIELVDGQVPSPIKRKTGTFTASPIDRVLICDTTAGGAFTGTLPAADFCPVEYVFKNVGNSNLTVATTSSQLIYTSSGTGATTATLTTGQSLRVRALYNGSSWGWYAT
;
A
#
# COMPACT_ATOMS: atom_id res chain seq x y z
N MET A 1 32.78 -47.24 17.91
CA MET A 1 32.15 -47.59 19.20
C MET A 1 32.40 -49.05 19.47
N THR A 2 33.04 -49.40 20.58
CA THR A 2 33.17 -50.81 21.02
C THR A 2 31.84 -51.19 21.64
N ALA A 3 31.04 -52.03 20.96
CA ALA A 3 29.73 -52.44 21.44
C ALA A 3 29.87 -53.23 22.76
N THR A 4 29.47 -52.59 23.86
CA THR A 4 29.33 -53.25 25.15
C THR A 4 28.07 -54.11 25.05
N GLY A 5 28.25 -55.43 25.06
CA GLY A 5 27.18 -56.40 24.82
C GLY A 5 26.00 -56.19 25.76
N TYR A 6 24.82 -55.97 25.17
CA TYR A 6 23.56 -55.98 25.91
C TYR A 6 23.25 -57.42 26.34
N VAL A 7 23.33 -57.71 27.64
CA VAL A 7 22.91 -58.98 28.23
C VAL A 7 21.52 -58.80 28.82
N SER A 8 20.49 -59.25 28.10
CA SER A 8 19.12 -59.31 28.65
C SER A 8 19.04 -60.43 29.70
N THR A 9 18.73 -60.06 30.95
CA THR A 9 18.72 -60.96 32.11
C THR A 9 17.39 -61.69 32.31
N THR A 10 16.37 -61.45 31.49
CA THR A 10 15.09 -62.18 31.55
C THR A 10 14.39 -62.19 30.20
N GLY A 11 14.31 -63.38 29.59
CA GLY A 11 13.39 -63.80 28.53
C GLY A 11 12.79 -62.71 27.63
N ASP A 12 13.60 -62.07 26.76
CA ASP A 12 13.05 -61.26 25.67
C ASP A 12 12.38 -62.21 24.65
N PRO A 13 11.05 -62.15 24.46
CA PRO A 13 10.31 -63.03 23.55
C PRO A 13 10.69 -62.82 22.07
N ARG A 14 11.49 -61.80 21.75
CA ARG A 14 12.03 -61.56 20.40
C ARG A 14 13.37 -62.26 20.17
N LYS A 15 13.94 -62.92 21.18
CA LYS A 15 15.20 -63.64 21.06
C LYS A 15 14.95 -65.00 20.39
N VAL A 16 15.41 -65.16 19.15
CA VAL A 16 15.41 -66.46 18.46
C VAL A 16 16.40 -67.39 19.19
N SER A 17 15.89 -68.23 20.07
CA SER A 17 16.68 -69.23 20.81
C SER A 17 16.27 -70.62 20.38
N LYS A 18 16.58 -71.00 19.13
CA LYS A 18 16.56 -72.40 18.69
C LYS A 18 17.99 -72.91 18.61
N ALA A 19 18.31 -73.92 19.41
CA ALA A 19 19.60 -74.60 19.36
C ALA A 19 19.74 -75.30 17.99
N GLY A 20 20.76 -74.92 17.22
CA GLY A 20 21.05 -75.50 15.90
C GLY A 20 20.74 -74.61 14.71
N ASP A 21 20.04 -73.48 14.88
CA ASP A 21 19.85 -72.50 13.81
C ASP A 21 21.04 -71.53 13.78
N THR A 22 21.93 -71.72 12.80
CA THR A 22 22.93 -70.71 12.43
C THR A 22 22.21 -69.66 11.58
N MET A 23 22.07 -68.42 12.07
CA MET A 23 21.69 -67.33 11.18
C MET A 23 22.86 -67.09 10.22
N THR A 24 22.81 -67.73 9.05
CA THR A 24 23.73 -67.48 7.95
C THR A 24 23.28 -66.23 7.21
N GLY A 25 23.52 -65.08 7.83
CA GLY A 25 23.16 -63.76 7.30
C GLY A 25 23.32 -62.69 8.39
N ASP A 26 23.63 -61.46 7.98
CA ASP A 26 23.84 -60.35 8.90
C ASP A 26 22.57 -60.03 9.69
N LEU A 27 22.71 -59.89 11.01
CA LEU A 27 21.65 -59.41 11.89
C LEU A 27 21.54 -57.89 11.73
N VAL A 28 20.64 -57.44 10.85
CA VAL A 28 20.36 -56.01 10.66
C VAL A 28 19.55 -55.51 11.86
N LEU A 29 20.22 -54.83 12.80
CA LEU A 29 19.56 -54.04 13.83
C LEU A 29 19.12 -52.72 13.19
N ASN A 30 17.93 -52.25 13.54
CA ASN A 30 17.33 -51.00 13.08
C ASN A 30 18.08 -49.78 13.68
N ASP A 31 19.40 -49.75 13.63
CA ASP A 31 20.14 -48.51 13.82
C ASP A 31 19.93 -47.64 12.56
N SER A 32 19.98 -46.34 12.75
CA SER A 32 19.37 -45.36 11.85
C SER A 32 20.07 -45.20 10.49
N SER A 33 21.05 -46.04 10.14
CA SER A 33 21.85 -45.88 8.93
C SER A 33 22.16 -47.23 8.26
N PRO A 34 21.82 -47.46 6.98
CA PRO A 34 22.26 -48.64 6.25
C PRO A 34 23.79 -48.65 6.14
N ASP A 35 24.39 -49.75 6.54
CA ASP A 35 25.83 -50.01 6.61
C ASP A 35 26.38 -50.70 5.35
N THR A 36 25.50 -51.28 4.53
CA THR A 36 25.83 -51.90 3.24
C THR A 36 24.87 -51.46 2.13
N THR A 37 25.30 -51.62 0.87
CA THR A 37 24.53 -51.28 -0.33
C THR A 37 23.21 -52.05 -0.47
N LEU A 38 23.05 -53.19 0.23
CA LEU A 38 21.87 -54.06 0.14
C LEU A 38 21.04 -54.07 1.43
N SER A 39 21.41 -53.29 2.45
CA SER A 39 20.65 -53.19 3.70
C SER A 39 19.31 -52.49 3.46
N ALA A 40 18.22 -53.03 4.00
CA ALA A 40 16.93 -52.35 3.99
C ALA A 40 17.04 -51.07 4.84
N ALA A 41 16.82 -49.92 4.22
CA ALA A 41 16.85 -48.65 4.93
C ALA A 41 15.76 -48.61 6.01
N SER A 42 16.15 -48.27 7.25
CA SER A 42 15.18 -48.03 8.32
C SER A 42 14.27 -46.85 7.95
N LYS A 43 13.02 -46.84 8.44
CA LYS A 43 12.11 -45.71 8.19
C LYS A 43 12.75 -44.37 8.61
N GLY A 44 13.51 -44.35 9.71
CA GLY A 44 14.23 -43.16 10.16
C GLY A 44 15.32 -42.69 9.20
N TYR A 45 16.05 -43.61 8.57
CA TYR A 45 17.00 -43.28 7.49
C TYR A 45 16.27 -42.72 6.28
N VAL A 46 15.21 -43.40 5.82
CA VAL A 46 14.41 -42.96 4.66
C VAL A 46 13.80 -41.60 4.94
N ASP A 47 13.22 -41.38 6.11
CA ASP A 47 12.64 -40.08 6.48
C ASP A 47 13.71 -38.99 6.51
N THR A 48 14.91 -39.26 7.06
CA THR A 48 16.03 -38.29 7.10
C THR A 48 16.59 -38.01 5.70
N ALA A 49 16.77 -39.05 4.89
CA ALA A 49 17.24 -38.93 3.52
C ALA A 49 16.21 -38.24 2.62
N VAL A 50 14.91 -38.53 2.78
CA VAL A 50 13.81 -37.93 2.03
C VAL A 50 13.53 -36.51 2.50
N SER A 51 13.64 -36.20 3.79
CA SER A 51 13.53 -34.82 4.28
C SER A 51 14.76 -33.97 3.92
N GLY A 52 15.94 -34.58 3.77
CA GLY A 52 17.11 -33.95 3.16
C GLY A 52 17.05 -33.84 1.64
N ALA A 53 16.33 -34.75 0.96
CA ALA A 53 16.17 -34.81 -0.49
C ALA A 53 14.91 -34.12 -1.03
N GLN A 54 13.95 -33.73 -0.17
CA GLN A 54 13.02 -32.65 -0.48
C GLN A 54 13.84 -31.35 -0.54
N GLN A 55 14.60 -31.20 -1.61
CA GLN A 55 14.97 -29.87 -2.08
C GLN A 55 13.64 -29.14 -2.29
N THR A 56 13.33 -28.25 -1.35
CA THR A 56 12.72 -26.97 -1.69
C THR A 56 13.38 -26.54 -2.99
N SER A 57 12.60 -26.32 -4.04
CA SER A 57 13.15 -25.98 -5.34
C SER A 57 14.25 -24.93 -5.18
N PRO A 58 15.42 -25.06 -5.82
CA PRO A 58 16.63 -24.30 -5.44
C PRO A 58 16.50 -22.78 -5.58
N TRP A 59 15.42 -22.32 -6.20
CA TRP A 59 15.02 -20.92 -6.32
C TRP A 59 14.09 -20.43 -5.18
N VAL A 60 13.74 -21.27 -4.20
CA VAL A 60 12.85 -20.95 -3.07
C VAL A 60 13.65 -20.83 -1.78
N PHE A 61 13.57 -19.66 -1.16
CA PHE A 61 14.28 -19.25 0.04
C PHE A 61 13.25 -19.02 1.15
N ASP A 62 12.86 -20.10 1.84
CA ASP A 62 11.91 -20.04 2.96
C ASP A 62 12.58 -19.38 4.17
N VAL A 63 12.07 -18.22 4.60
CA VAL A 63 12.66 -17.43 5.70
C VAL A 63 12.73 -18.19 7.03
N THR A 64 11.93 -19.25 7.22
CA THR A 64 11.92 -20.08 8.43
C THR A 64 12.85 -21.29 8.36
N ALA A 65 13.42 -21.59 7.19
CA ALA A 65 14.40 -22.66 7.04
C ALA A 65 15.59 -22.45 7.96
N ALA A 66 16.26 -23.53 8.36
CA ALA A 66 17.35 -23.50 9.34
C ALA A 66 18.50 -22.53 8.96
N ALA A 67 18.70 -22.27 7.67
CA ALA A 67 19.71 -21.32 7.18
C ALA A 67 19.42 -19.85 7.52
N TYR A 68 18.15 -19.48 7.71
CA TYR A 68 17.72 -18.10 7.94
C TYR A 68 17.07 -17.94 9.31
N GLY A 69 16.20 -18.88 9.69
CA GLY A 69 15.75 -19.07 11.07
C GLY A 69 14.72 -18.06 11.59
N ALA A 70 14.02 -17.33 10.71
CA ALA A 70 12.94 -16.41 11.09
C ALA A 70 11.86 -17.16 11.89
N LYS A 71 11.38 -16.56 12.97
CA LYS A 71 10.44 -17.20 13.89
C LYS A 71 9.01 -17.02 13.43
N GLY A 72 8.63 -15.79 13.05
CA GLY A 72 7.24 -15.49 12.74
C GLY A 72 6.33 -15.67 13.96
N ASP A 73 6.80 -15.25 15.14
CA ASP A 73 6.12 -15.45 16.42
C ASP A 73 5.46 -14.18 16.97
N ALA A 74 5.11 -13.23 16.09
CA ALA A 74 4.43 -12.01 16.48
C ALA A 74 3.11 -12.29 17.22
N GLN A 75 2.86 -11.52 18.26
CA GLN A 75 1.64 -11.54 19.07
C GLN A 75 1.07 -10.13 19.15
N VAL A 76 -0.26 -10.03 19.34
CA VAL A 76 -0.97 -8.75 19.44
C VAL A 76 -1.96 -8.77 20.59
N VAL A 77 -2.08 -7.65 21.30
CA VAL A 77 -3.21 -7.34 22.19
C VAL A 77 -3.67 -5.90 22.00
N ALA A 78 -4.84 -5.56 22.51
CA ALA A 78 -5.44 -4.22 22.40
C ALA A 78 -5.82 -3.60 23.75
N ASP A 79 -5.35 -4.16 24.87
CA ASP A 79 -5.65 -3.72 26.23
C ASP A 79 -4.40 -3.19 26.97
N GLY A 80 -3.34 -2.83 26.24
CA GLY A 80 -2.10 -2.34 26.81
C GLY A 80 -2.30 -1.02 27.58
N ALA A 81 -1.65 -0.90 28.74
CA ALA A 81 -1.70 0.31 29.55
C ALA A 81 -0.34 0.67 30.15
N MET A 82 -0.01 1.97 30.12
CA MET A 82 1.22 2.53 30.68
C MET A 82 0.93 3.88 31.34
N SER A 83 1.46 4.10 32.55
CA SER A 83 1.45 5.43 33.17
C SER A 83 2.44 6.37 32.48
N SER A 84 2.16 7.68 32.44
CA SER A 84 3.08 8.66 31.88
C SER A 84 4.47 8.57 32.53
N GLY A 85 5.53 8.57 31.73
CA GLY A 85 6.92 8.46 32.20
C GLY A 85 7.32 7.09 32.75
N SER A 86 6.43 6.10 32.77
CA SER A 86 6.72 4.74 33.24
C SER A 86 7.16 3.82 32.10
N ALA A 87 8.09 2.92 32.38
CA ALA A 87 8.47 1.80 31.50
C ALA A 87 7.65 0.53 31.77
N VAL A 88 6.73 0.57 32.73
CA VAL A 88 5.88 -0.58 33.08
C VAL A 88 4.69 -0.62 32.13
N LEU A 89 4.57 -1.74 31.41
CA LEU A 89 3.41 -2.06 30.59
C LEU A 89 2.59 -3.15 31.26
N THR A 90 1.29 -2.91 31.39
CA THR A 90 0.32 -3.89 31.86
C THR A 90 -0.66 -4.27 30.76
N SER A 91 -1.07 -5.53 30.72
CA SER A 91 -2.16 -6.04 29.86
C SER A 91 -2.76 -7.27 30.54
N ALA A 92 -4.09 -7.35 30.59
CA ALA A 92 -4.78 -8.49 31.19
C ALA A 92 -4.81 -9.70 30.25
N THR A 93 -4.83 -9.45 28.94
CA THR A 93 -4.97 -10.49 27.91
C THR A 93 -3.66 -10.98 27.31
N ALA A 94 -2.55 -10.24 27.48
CA ALA A 94 -1.27 -10.60 26.86
C ALA A 94 -0.69 -11.93 27.34
N ASN A 95 -1.01 -12.36 28.57
CA ASN A 95 -0.54 -13.63 29.15
C ASN A 95 0.97 -13.83 28.92
N TRP A 96 1.77 -12.82 29.23
CA TRP A 96 3.18 -12.73 28.87
C TRP A 96 3.91 -14.04 29.18
N PRO A 97 4.51 -14.72 28.19
CA PRO A 97 5.29 -15.92 28.43
C PRO A 97 6.63 -15.55 29.09
N THR A 98 7.27 -16.49 29.79
CA THR A 98 8.61 -16.25 30.37
C THR A 98 9.67 -15.97 29.30
N SER A 99 9.47 -16.47 28.08
CA SER A 99 10.32 -16.22 26.91
C SER A 99 10.15 -14.82 26.28
N VAL A 100 9.30 -13.95 26.85
CA VAL A 100 9.06 -12.59 26.30
C VAL A 100 10.28 -11.67 26.43
N VAL A 101 11.14 -11.90 27.42
CA VAL A 101 12.32 -11.06 27.67
C VAL A 101 13.26 -11.07 26.47
N GLY A 102 13.69 -9.88 26.04
CA GLY A 102 14.53 -9.66 24.87
C GLY A 102 13.77 -9.53 23.54
N LYS A 103 12.46 -9.80 23.52
CA LYS A 103 11.64 -9.60 22.31
C LYS A 103 11.47 -8.13 22.00
N SER A 104 11.37 -7.82 20.71
CA SER A 104 10.99 -6.49 20.23
C SER A 104 9.52 -6.25 20.52
N ILE A 105 9.19 -5.00 20.86
CA ILE A 105 7.83 -4.61 21.22
C ILE A 105 7.51 -3.20 20.73
N ALA A 106 6.30 -3.02 20.25
CA ALA A 106 5.69 -1.76 19.85
C ALA A 106 4.43 -1.52 20.66
N VAL A 107 4.31 -0.32 21.25
CA VAL A 107 3.12 0.12 22.01
C VAL A 107 2.57 1.38 21.36
N LYS A 108 1.36 1.27 20.79
CA LYS A 108 0.70 2.37 20.08
C LYS A 108 0.58 3.61 21.00
N ASN A 109 0.91 4.77 20.46
CA ASN A 109 0.88 6.08 21.13
C ASN A 109 1.83 6.24 22.34
N ALA A 110 2.73 5.30 22.61
CA ALA A 110 3.69 5.43 23.71
C ALA A 110 4.94 6.25 23.36
N GLY A 111 5.09 6.68 22.10
CA GLY A 111 6.16 7.55 21.65
C GLY A 111 5.95 9.01 22.07
N ALA A 112 6.83 9.89 21.60
CA ALA A 112 6.78 11.31 21.92
C ALA A 112 5.41 11.92 21.56
N THR A 113 4.87 12.72 22.48
CA THR A 113 3.59 13.47 22.36
C THR A 113 2.35 12.63 22.04
N GLY A 114 2.45 11.30 22.09
CA GLY A 114 1.34 10.39 21.77
C GLY A 114 1.06 10.26 20.28
N VAL A 115 1.83 10.94 19.43
CA VAL A 115 1.67 10.96 17.97
C VAL A 115 2.24 9.71 17.33
N THR A 116 3.24 9.10 17.96
CA THR A 116 4.03 7.97 17.42
C THR A 116 3.96 6.76 18.34
N THR A 117 4.25 5.59 17.76
CA THR A 117 4.33 4.33 18.48
C THR A 117 5.65 4.26 19.26
N GLY A 118 5.60 3.86 20.54
CA GLY A 118 6.80 3.60 21.32
C GLY A 118 7.38 2.23 20.95
N ILE A 119 8.67 2.17 20.65
CA ILE A 119 9.35 0.96 20.15
C ILE A 119 10.57 0.67 21.02
N GLY A 120 10.79 -0.60 21.34
CA GLY A 120 11.97 -1.05 22.05
C GLY A 120 11.95 -2.54 22.31
N THR A 121 12.49 -2.95 23.46
CA THR A 121 12.56 -4.35 23.86
C THR A 121 11.97 -4.58 25.24
N VAL A 122 11.56 -5.82 25.50
CA VAL A 122 11.11 -6.25 26.83
C VAL A 122 12.33 -6.57 27.70
N LEU A 123 12.57 -5.77 28.73
CA LEU A 123 13.73 -5.94 29.63
C LEU A 123 13.50 -7.01 30.70
N SER A 124 12.29 -7.09 31.25
CA SER A 124 11.94 -8.05 32.29
C SER A 124 10.44 -8.33 32.35
N ARG A 125 10.09 -9.47 32.91
CA ARG A 125 8.71 -9.90 33.16
C ARG A 125 8.47 -10.04 34.66
N GLN A 126 7.54 -9.25 35.20
CA GLN A 126 7.14 -9.32 36.59
C GLN A 126 6.04 -10.36 36.81
N SER A 127 5.07 -10.45 35.90
CA SER A 127 3.95 -11.39 35.97
C SER A 127 3.44 -11.76 34.57
N SER A 128 2.38 -12.58 34.48
CA SER A 128 1.69 -12.83 33.19
C SER A 128 0.97 -11.60 32.64
N SER A 129 0.81 -10.54 33.43
CA SER A 129 0.09 -9.32 33.06
C SER A 129 0.95 -8.05 33.13
N GLN A 130 2.24 -8.16 33.48
CA GLN A 130 3.12 -7.01 33.67
C GLN A 130 4.55 -7.31 33.20
N ILE A 131 5.09 -6.38 32.41
CA ILE A 131 6.47 -6.36 31.93
C ILE A 131 7.08 -4.96 32.07
N THR A 132 8.41 -4.87 32.02
CA THR A 132 9.16 -3.61 31.91
C THR A 132 9.83 -3.51 30.55
N LEU A 133 9.69 -2.35 29.91
CA LEU A 133 10.20 -2.05 28.58
C LEU A 133 11.51 -1.26 28.63
N SER A 134 12.22 -1.20 27.51
CA SER A 134 13.44 -0.40 27.35
C SER A 134 13.19 1.10 27.16
N PHE A 135 11.92 1.51 27.06
CA PHE A 135 11.49 2.90 26.92
C PHE A 135 10.36 3.20 27.90
N THR A 136 10.17 4.48 28.19
CA THR A 136 9.06 4.98 29.00
C THR A 136 7.96 5.55 28.10
N ASN A 137 6.72 5.52 28.58
CA ASN A 137 5.63 6.22 27.93
C ASN A 137 5.92 7.73 27.85
N ALA A 138 6.24 8.21 26.66
CA ALA A 138 6.61 9.60 26.37
C ALA A 138 5.43 10.43 25.80
N SER A 139 4.20 9.94 25.92
CA SER A 139 3.02 10.60 25.35
C SER A 139 2.63 11.90 26.05
N GLY A 140 3.13 12.12 27.27
CA GLY A 140 2.68 13.22 28.15
C GLY A 140 1.41 12.89 28.94
N GLY A 141 0.82 11.70 28.75
CA GLY A 141 -0.38 11.25 29.47
C GLY A 141 -0.35 9.75 29.79
N ASN A 142 -1.39 9.27 30.49
CA ASN A 142 -1.58 7.84 30.68
C ASN A 142 -2.16 7.22 29.41
N ILE A 143 -1.72 6.01 29.10
CA ILE A 143 -2.19 5.23 27.95
C ILE A 143 -3.01 4.06 28.48
N THR A 144 -4.17 3.82 27.88
CA THR A 144 -5.08 2.70 28.17
C THR A 144 -5.64 2.14 26.87
N GLY A 145 -5.84 0.82 26.77
CA GLY A 145 -6.40 0.22 25.55
C GLY A 145 -5.48 0.34 24.33
N ALA A 146 -4.17 0.40 24.54
CA ALA A 146 -3.22 0.46 23.45
C ALA A 146 -3.10 -0.89 22.75
N VAL A 147 -2.96 -0.82 21.43
CA VAL A 147 -2.45 -1.94 20.65
C VAL A 147 -0.99 -2.15 21.01
N VAL A 148 -0.65 -3.38 21.37
CA VAL A 148 0.70 -3.82 21.66
C VAL A 148 1.03 -5.00 20.76
N ILE A 149 2.17 -4.92 20.07
CA ILE A 149 2.68 -5.99 19.21
C ILE A 149 4.07 -6.37 19.69
N TRP A 150 4.37 -7.65 19.82
CA TRP A 150 5.69 -8.13 20.24
C TRP A 150 6.05 -9.47 19.63
N GLY A 151 7.35 -9.80 19.62
CA GLY A 151 7.87 -11.01 18.98
C GLY A 151 9.38 -10.94 18.75
N THR A 152 9.92 -11.95 18.09
CA THR A 152 11.33 -11.99 17.69
C THR A 152 11.56 -11.06 16.51
N ASP A 153 12.60 -10.23 16.56
CA ASP A 153 13.01 -9.44 15.39
C ASP A 153 13.59 -10.35 14.31
N ASP A 154 12.83 -10.53 13.22
CA ASP A 154 13.15 -11.38 12.09
C ASP A 154 13.90 -10.62 10.98
N THR A 155 14.22 -9.34 11.16
CA THR A 155 14.83 -8.48 10.12
C THR A 155 16.08 -9.10 9.50
N ALA A 156 17.03 -9.56 10.33
CA ALA A 156 18.28 -10.15 9.84
C ALA A 156 18.07 -11.49 9.12
N ALA A 157 17.15 -12.33 9.62
CA ALA A 157 16.82 -13.61 9.02
C ALA A 157 16.18 -13.43 7.64
N ILE A 158 15.24 -12.50 7.52
CA ILE A 158 14.56 -12.18 6.25
C ILE A 158 15.57 -11.58 5.26
N GLN A 159 16.41 -10.63 5.70
CA GLN A 159 17.43 -10.05 4.83
C GLN A 159 18.41 -11.13 4.32
N ALA A 160 18.81 -12.09 5.16
CA ALA A 160 19.68 -13.18 4.73
C ALA A 160 19.03 -14.08 3.66
N ALA A 161 17.71 -14.31 3.74
CA ALA A 161 16.98 -15.04 2.71
C ALA A 161 16.92 -14.25 1.38
N VAL A 162 16.70 -12.93 1.45
CA VAL A 162 16.76 -12.03 0.28
C VAL A 162 18.14 -12.05 -0.35
N ASP A 163 19.21 -11.94 0.45
CA ASP A 163 20.58 -11.94 -0.04
C ASP A 163 20.92 -13.26 -0.75
N ALA A 164 20.45 -14.40 -0.23
CA ALA A 164 20.62 -15.70 -0.85
C ALA A 164 19.84 -15.81 -2.18
N ALA A 165 18.63 -15.27 -2.24
CA ALA A 165 17.84 -15.20 -3.47
C ALA A 165 18.53 -14.35 -4.55
N GLU A 166 19.10 -13.21 -4.17
CA GLU A 166 19.84 -12.35 -5.10
C GLU A 166 21.14 -13.00 -5.59
N ALA A 167 21.84 -13.73 -4.71
CA ALA A 167 23.01 -14.53 -5.11
C ALA A 167 22.64 -15.59 -6.15
N TYR A 168 21.47 -16.23 -6.02
CA TYR A 168 20.94 -17.16 -7.02
C TYR A 168 20.60 -16.45 -8.34
N LEU A 169 20.00 -15.26 -8.27
CA LEU A 169 19.68 -14.42 -9.44
C LEU A 169 20.91 -13.93 -10.22
N ALA A 170 22.12 -14.01 -9.66
CA ALA A 170 23.34 -13.70 -10.41
C ALA A 170 23.48 -14.56 -11.68
N THR A 171 23.02 -15.82 -11.64
CA THR A 171 23.09 -16.77 -12.76
C THR A 171 21.73 -17.22 -13.29
N HIS A 172 20.63 -16.83 -12.63
CA HIS A 172 19.26 -17.19 -13.00
C HIS A 172 18.38 -15.96 -13.20
N THR A 173 17.13 -16.14 -13.61
CA THR A 173 16.19 -15.05 -13.89
C THR A 173 15.06 -14.94 -12.87
N TYR A 174 14.87 -15.94 -12.02
CA TYR A 174 13.80 -15.98 -11.03
C TYR A 174 14.28 -16.55 -9.70
N ALA A 175 13.85 -15.94 -8.60
CA ALA A 175 13.99 -16.44 -7.25
C ALA A 175 12.79 -16.01 -6.40
N GLN A 176 12.49 -16.77 -5.35
CA GLN A 176 11.35 -16.58 -4.48
C GLN A 176 11.81 -16.60 -3.02
N VAL A 177 11.53 -15.52 -2.29
CA VAL A 177 11.61 -15.47 -0.83
C VAL A 177 10.23 -15.86 -0.29
N ALA A 178 10.15 -17.03 0.34
CA ALA A 178 8.89 -17.60 0.80
C ALA A 178 8.65 -17.30 2.28
N PHE A 179 7.42 -16.88 2.58
CA PHE A 179 6.92 -16.57 3.91
C PHE A 179 5.79 -17.54 4.26
N PRO A 180 6.04 -18.59 5.06
CA PRO A 180 4.98 -19.39 5.68
C PRO A 180 3.96 -18.52 6.44
N PRO A 181 2.72 -19.02 6.69
CA PRO A 181 1.64 -18.21 7.28
C PRO A 181 1.92 -17.90 8.77
N ARG A 182 2.56 -16.76 9.02
CA ARG A 182 2.99 -16.25 10.33
C ARG A 182 3.12 -14.72 10.31
N GLY A 183 3.17 -14.11 11.50
CA GLY A 183 3.51 -12.70 11.67
C GLY A 183 5.00 -12.53 11.99
N TYR A 184 5.75 -11.90 11.10
CA TYR A 184 7.20 -11.69 11.22
C TYR A 184 7.49 -10.25 11.61
N ILE A 185 8.19 -10.02 12.72
CA ILE A 185 8.52 -8.65 13.13
C ILE A 185 9.75 -8.18 12.37
N VAL A 186 9.65 -6.98 11.82
CA VAL A 186 10.75 -6.26 11.19
C VAL A 186 11.03 -5.02 12.04
N ALA A 187 11.90 -5.16 13.04
CA ALA A 187 12.23 -4.09 14.00
C ALA A 187 13.62 -3.47 13.77
N GLY A 188 14.39 -3.98 12.81
CA GLY A 188 15.68 -3.42 12.45
C GLY A 188 15.58 -2.02 11.87
N ALA A 189 16.67 -1.26 11.97
CA ALA A 189 16.78 0.08 11.40
C ALA A 189 16.70 0.03 9.86
N LEU A 190 16.47 1.21 9.24
CA LEU A 190 16.56 1.36 7.79
C LEU A 190 17.98 0.98 7.32
N ASN A 191 18.03 0.07 6.36
CA ASN A 191 19.20 -0.33 5.62
C ASN A 191 19.33 0.53 4.36
N ARG A 192 20.48 1.18 4.20
CA ARG A 192 20.81 2.08 3.09
C ARG A 192 21.78 1.48 2.07
N SER A 193 22.07 0.18 2.22
CA SER A 193 22.81 -0.57 1.21
C SER A 193 21.96 -0.77 -0.04
N LYS A 194 22.59 -1.23 -1.12
CA LYS A 194 21.88 -1.63 -2.35
C LYS A 194 21.04 -0.50 -2.99
N SER A 195 21.43 0.75 -2.74
CA SER A 195 20.73 1.97 -3.20
C SER A 195 19.29 2.09 -2.70
N GLY A 196 18.92 1.38 -1.63
CA GLY A 196 17.60 1.46 -1.00
C GLY A 196 17.58 2.36 0.23
N ASN A 197 16.39 2.53 0.79
CA ASN A 197 16.15 3.05 2.14
C ASN A 197 15.01 2.22 2.75
N GLY A 198 15.31 0.99 3.18
CA GLY A 198 14.26 0.12 3.70
C GLY A 198 14.74 -0.84 4.76
N GLN A 199 13.82 -1.46 5.48
CA GLN A 199 14.21 -2.42 6.52
C GLN A 199 14.70 -3.74 5.91
N ILE A 200 14.10 -4.14 4.79
CA ILE A 200 14.53 -5.26 3.95
C ILE A 200 14.82 -4.70 2.55
N VAL A 201 16.06 -4.84 2.09
CA VAL A 201 16.53 -4.27 0.83
C VAL A 201 16.99 -5.32 -0.17
N PHE A 202 16.73 -5.05 -1.44
CA PHE A 202 17.24 -5.82 -2.58
C PHE A 202 17.86 -4.87 -3.61
N GLY A 203 18.78 -5.40 -4.41
CA GLY A 203 19.77 -4.62 -5.13
C GLY A 203 19.47 -4.28 -6.58
N PRO A 204 20.30 -3.39 -7.14
CA PRO A 204 20.22 -3.01 -8.53
C PRO A 204 20.81 -4.10 -9.43
N TYR A 205 20.14 -4.35 -10.55
CA TYR A 205 20.62 -5.18 -11.65
C TYR A 205 20.90 -4.29 -12.86
N ALA A 206 22.03 -4.52 -13.52
CA ALA A 206 22.47 -3.68 -14.63
C ALA A 206 21.41 -3.59 -15.75
N MET A 207 21.22 -2.38 -16.29
CA MET A 207 20.22 -2.13 -17.34
C MET A 207 20.44 -2.97 -18.61
N THR A 208 21.69 -3.38 -18.86
CA THR A 208 22.09 -4.22 -19.99
C THR A 208 22.00 -5.72 -19.71
N ALA A 209 21.74 -6.11 -18.46
CA ALA A 209 21.63 -7.52 -18.08
C ALA A 209 20.26 -8.10 -18.44
N VAL A 210 20.13 -9.43 -18.37
CA VAL A 210 18.84 -10.11 -18.46
C VAL A 210 17.96 -9.69 -17.27
N SER A 211 16.69 -9.39 -17.56
CA SER A 211 15.69 -9.02 -16.56
C SER A 211 15.55 -10.09 -15.49
N LYS A 212 15.48 -9.67 -14.22
CA LYS A 212 15.36 -10.55 -13.06
C LYS A 212 13.97 -10.41 -12.44
N ALA A 213 13.48 -11.49 -11.82
CA ALA A 213 12.25 -11.49 -11.05
C ALA A 213 12.56 -12.00 -9.63
N LEU A 214 12.25 -11.17 -8.63
CA LEU A 214 12.39 -11.53 -7.23
C LEU A 214 11.00 -11.52 -6.59
N GLU A 215 10.51 -12.70 -6.26
CA GLU A 215 9.18 -12.87 -5.66
C GLU A 215 9.24 -12.89 -4.13
N PHE A 216 8.41 -12.09 -3.48
CA PHE A 216 8.09 -12.15 -2.07
C PHE A 216 6.72 -12.81 -1.92
N ALA A 217 6.73 -14.09 -1.59
CA ALA A 217 5.54 -14.93 -1.64
C ALA A 217 5.07 -15.33 -0.24
N GLY A 218 3.89 -14.86 0.14
CA GLY A 218 3.17 -15.37 1.31
C GLY A 218 2.21 -16.51 0.98
N VAL A 219 1.42 -16.92 1.99
CA VAL A 219 0.38 -17.94 1.89
C VAL A 219 -0.96 -17.34 2.27
N GLY A 220 -1.95 -17.55 1.40
CA GLY A 220 -3.30 -17.00 1.55
C GLY A 220 -3.43 -15.58 0.97
N ASN A 221 -4.66 -15.09 0.84
CA ASN A 221 -4.88 -13.73 0.31
C ASN A 221 -4.42 -12.67 1.32
N GLY A 222 -3.36 -11.94 1.00
CA GLY A 222 -2.83 -10.87 1.84
C GLY A 222 -3.66 -9.58 1.78
N ALA A 223 -4.46 -9.39 0.74
CA ALA A 223 -5.25 -8.17 0.50
C ALA A 223 -6.55 -8.09 1.30
N ASN A 224 -6.56 -8.63 2.52
CA ASN A 224 -7.69 -8.48 3.42
C ASN A 224 -7.75 -7.05 3.96
N VAL A 225 -8.93 -6.46 3.87
CA VAL A 225 -9.24 -5.19 4.50
C VAL A 225 -9.70 -5.40 5.93
N ARG A 226 -9.48 -4.38 6.76
CA ARG A 226 -10.05 -4.28 8.09
C ARG A 226 -11.57 -4.12 8.04
N THR A 227 -12.24 -4.63 9.06
CA THR A 227 -13.69 -4.56 9.20
C THR A 227 -14.12 -3.41 10.11
N TRP A 228 -15.37 -2.95 9.97
CA TRP A 228 -15.96 -1.93 10.82
C TRP A 228 -15.91 -2.37 12.30
N LEU A 229 -15.57 -1.44 13.21
CA LEU A 229 -15.42 -1.68 14.66
C LEU A 229 -14.27 -2.60 15.07
N GLN A 230 -13.33 -2.88 14.17
CA GLN A 230 -12.20 -3.73 14.49
C GLN A 230 -11.24 -3.06 15.50
N THR A 231 -11.07 -3.69 16.65
CA THR A 231 -10.26 -3.19 17.78
C THR A 231 -8.82 -3.69 17.78
N VAL A 232 -8.47 -4.58 16.86
CA VAL A 232 -7.11 -5.09 16.65
C VAL A 232 -6.68 -4.83 15.20
N PRO A 233 -5.39 -4.60 14.92
CA PRO A 233 -4.93 -4.45 13.54
C PRO A 233 -5.30 -5.65 12.67
N GLN A 234 -5.61 -5.40 11.40
CA GLN A 234 -5.82 -6.45 10.42
C GLN A 234 -4.47 -7.01 9.99
N PHE A 235 -4.17 -8.24 10.41
CA PHE A 235 -3.10 -9.05 9.84
C PHE A 235 -3.50 -10.53 9.92
N GLY A 236 -3.05 -11.33 8.96
CA GLY A 236 -3.37 -12.75 8.85
C GLY A 236 -2.63 -13.37 7.67
N GLY A 237 -2.55 -14.69 7.63
CA GLY A 237 -1.68 -15.39 6.67
C GLY A 237 -0.22 -15.03 6.91
N SER A 238 0.51 -14.78 5.83
CA SER A 238 1.91 -14.32 5.91
C SER A 238 1.95 -12.79 6.00
N CYS A 239 2.49 -12.26 7.10
CA CYS A 239 2.53 -10.82 7.33
C CYS A 239 3.88 -10.35 7.85
N LEU A 240 4.44 -9.31 7.23
CA LEU A 240 5.57 -8.55 7.79
C LEU A 240 5.01 -7.42 8.65
N ILE A 241 5.47 -7.33 9.89
CA ILE A 241 5.03 -6.31 10.84
C ILE A 241 6.21 -5.41 11.18
N SER A 242 6.23 -4.24 10.56
CA SER A 242 7.28 -3.25 10.73
C SER A 242 7.07 -2.40 11.98
N PHE A 243 8.15 -2.23 12.74
CA PHE A 243 8.23 -1.26 13.83
C PHE A 243 8.81 0.10 13.40
N GLY A 244 8.86 0.37 12.09
CA GLY A 244 9.39 1.62 11.55
C GLY A 244 8.46 2.82 11.74
N VAL A 245 8.98 3.89 12.36
CA VAL A 245 8.31 5.19 12.51
C VAL A 245 9.35 6.30 12.71
N TYR A 246 9.06 7.51 12.28
CA TYR A 246 9.86 8.68 12.62
C TYR A 246 9.34 9.37 13.88
N ALA A 247 10.26 9.96 14.64
CA ALA A 247 9.93 10.71 15.84
C ALA A 247 9.22 12.05 15.55
N SER A 248 9.38 12.61 14.35
CA SER A 248 8.81 13.89 13.94
C SER A 248 8.75 14.03 12.41
N THR A 249 7.98 15.01 11.94
CA THR A 249 7.96 15.43 10.53
C THR A 249 9.36 15.84 10.05
N SER A 250 10.09 16.62 10.85
CA SER A 250 11.45 17.06 10.49
C SER A 250 12.42 15.88 10.34
N ALA A 251 12.30 14.85 11.19
CA ALA A 251 13.11 13.63 11.04
C ALA A 251 12.75 12.84 9.78
N GLN A 252 11.46 12.71 9.47
CA GLN A 252 10.98 12.06 8.24
C GLN A 252 11.48 12.82 7.00
N THR A 253 11.27 14.13 6.94
CA THR A 253 11.73 14.97 5.82
C THR A 253 13.24 14.92 5.65
N ALA A 254 14.01 14.96 6.74
CA ALA A 254 15.47 14.89 6.67
C ALA A 254 15.95 13.55 6.09
N ASP A 255 15.35 12.44 6.49
CA ASP A 255 15.70 11.11 5.97
C ASP A 255 15.29 10.95 4.50
N ILE A 256 14.07 11.38 4.12
CA ILE A 256 13.61 11.35 2.72
C ILE A 256 14.53 12.18 1.82
N ASN A 257 14.90 13.39 2.23
CA ASN A 257 15.78 14.25 1.43
C ASN A 257 17.19 13.66 1.26
N ALA A 258 17.68 12.93 2.27
CA ALA A 258 19.02 12.36 2.26
C ALA A 258 19.09 10.97 1.58
N HIS A 259 18.01 10.20 1.68
CA HIS A 259 18.04 8.75 1.41
C HIS A 259 16.84 8.24 0.60
N GLY A 260 15.86 9.08 0.24
CA GLY A 260 14.68 8.68 -0.52
C GLY A 260 13.62 8.06 0.39
N ASN A 261 12.51 7.61 -0.18
CA ASN A 261 11.38 7.20 0.65
C ASN A 261 11.66 5.89 1.39
N PRO A 262 11.36 5.84 2.70
CA PRO A 262 11.52 4.66 3.53
C PRO A 262 10.45 3.61 3.23
N ALA A 263 10.80 2.33 3.23
CA ALA A 263 9.82 1.25 3.19
C ALA A 263 10.22 0.00 3.97
N VAL A 264 9.28 -0.91 4.21
CA VAL A 264 9.59 -2.24 4.74
C VAL A 264 10.34 -3.05 3.70
N LEU A 265 9.75 -3.22 2.51
CA LEU A 265 10.41 -3.81 1.34
C LEU A 265 10.86 -2.69 0.40
N CYS A 266 12.16 -2.59 0.13
CA CYS A 266 12.70 -1.50 -0.67
C CYS A 266 13.70 -2.01 -1.71
N GLY A 267 13.46 -1.66 -2.97
CA GLY A 267 14.47 -1.76 -4.01
C GLY A 267 15.35 -0.52 -4.06
N PRO A 268 16.10 -0.31 -5.14
CA PRO A 268 16.73 0.97 -5.44
C PRO A 268 15.70 2.12 -5.45
N ASN A 269 16.06 3.30 -4.92
CA ASN A 269 15.10 4.37 -4.65
C ASN A 269 15.56 5.78 -5.12
N GLU A 270 14.78 6.81 -4.79
CA GLU A 270 14.85 8.16 -5.36
C GLU A 270 16.15 8.93 -5.07
N ALA A 271 16.79 8.71 -3.93
CA ALA A 271 17.92 9.54 -3.50
C ALA A 271 19.20 9.35 -4.34
N SER A 272 19.25 8.32 -5.18
CA SER A 272 20.39 8.07 -6.06
C SER A 272 20.22 8.70 -7.46
N GLY A 273 19.13 9.45 -7.69
CA GLY A 273 18.88 10.20 -8.92
C GLY A 273 18.55 9.35 -10.17
N TYR A 274 18.05 10.02 -11.21
CA TYR A 274 17.79 9.43 -12.53
C TYR A 274 19.01 9.60 -13.45
N GLY A 275 19.42 8.54 -14.18
CA GLY A 275 20.37 8.65 -15.30
C GLY A 275 21.87 8.71 -14.98
N ALA A 276 22.30 8.43 -13.76
CA ALA A 276 23.71 8.24 -13.43
C ALA A 276 23.95 6.88 -12.75
N ALA A 277 24.38 5.90 -13.54
CA ALA A 277 25.07 4.66 -13.12
C ALA A 277 24.50 3.74 -12.01
N ALA A 278 23.35 3.93 -11.34
CA ALA A 278 22.97 2.99 -10.26
C ALA A 278 21.49 2.75 -9.90
N THR A 279 20.49 3.43 -10.48
CA THR A 279 19.15 3.46 -9.83
C THR A 279 18.00 2.85 -10.62
N PHE A 280 18.13 2.72 -11.94
CA PHE A 280 17.27 1.84 -12.70
C PHE A 280 17.79 0.41 -12.58
N SER A 281 16.96 -0.47 -12.04
CA SER A 281 17.27 -1.89 -11.89
C SER A 281 16.46 -2.71 -12.88
N ASN A 282 17.10 -3.54 -13.71
CA ASN A 282 16.39 -4.49 -14.57
C ASN A 282 15.83 -5.68 -13.77
N LEU A 283 14.99 -5.35 -12.79
CA LEU A 283 14.38 -6.22 -11.81
C LEU A 283 12.88 -5.95 -11.76
N MET A 284 12.15 -7.04 -11.59
CA MET A 284 10.72 -7.08 -11.31
C MET A 284 10.53 -7.66 -9.91
N PRO A 285 10.38 -6.84 -8.85
CA PRO A 285 9.75 -7.31 -7.62
C PRO A 285 8.36 -7.87 -7.93
N ILE A 286 8.11 -9.09 -7.45
CA ILE A 286 6.78 -9.68 -7.41
C ILE A 286 6.38 -9.76 -5.94
N VAL A 287 5.21 -9.26 -5.56
CA VAL A 287 4.66 -9.43 -4.21
C VAL A 287 3.35 -10.17 -4.31
N ARG A 288 3.30 -11.38 -3.76
CA ARG A 288 2.12 -12.23 -3.86
C ARG A 288 1.67 -12.72 -2.49
N ASN A 289 0.37 -12.69 -2.24
CA ASN A 289 -0.24 -13.35 -1.07
C ASN A 289 0.36 -12.91 0.27
N LEU A 290 0.81 -11.66 0.36
CA LEU A 290 1.55 -11.12 1.50
C LEU A 290 0.83 -9.90 2.06
N ALA A 291 0.88 -9.74 3.38
CA ALA A 291 0.46 -8.53 4.05
C ALA A 291 1.65 -7.77 4.67
N ILE A 292 1.62 -6.45 4.68
CA ILE A 292 2.60 -5.62 5.42
C ILE A 292 1.87 -4.66 6.36
N LEU A 293 2.06 -4.86 7.66
CA LEU A 293 1.56 -3.98 8.70
C LEU A 293 2.70 -3.08 9.18
N THR A 294 2.52 -1.77 9.10
CA THR A 294 3.44 -0.78 9.66
C THR A 294 2.92 -0.27 11.00
N THR A 295 3.75 0.41 11.79
CA THR A 295 3.26 1.09 13.01
C THR A 295 2.19 2.13 12.68
N HIS A 296 1.43 2.57 13.68
CA HIS A 296 0.52 3.71 13.52
C HIS A 296 1.20 5.02 13.97
N SER A 297 0.92 6.10 13.24
CA SER A 297 1.18 7.47 13.67
C SER A 297 0.01 8.36 13.25
N ALA A 298 -0.43 9.24 14.15
CA ALA A 298 -1.53 10.17 13.88
C ALA A 298 -1.24 11.18 12.74
N TYR A 299 0.03 11.34 12.36
CA TYR A 299 0.50 12.29 11.36
C TYR A 299 1.09 11.63 10.11
N GLY A 300 0.95 10.31 9.91
CA GLY A 300 1.53 9.66 8.73
C GLY A 300 3.07 9.64 8.75
N LEU A 301 3.67 9.47 9.94
CA LEU A 301 5.12 9.42 10.15
C LEU A 301 5.70 8.01 10.07
N THR A 302 4.94 7.07 9.53
CA THR A 302 5.32 5.65 9.43
C THR A 302 6.25 5.46 8.22
N TYR A 303 6.95 4.33 8.16
CA TYR A 303 7.57 3.91 6.89
C TYR A 303 6.49 3.48 5.90
N GLY A 304 6.83 3.44 4.61
CA GLY A 304 6.01 2.80 3.58
C GLY A 304 6.00 1.28 3.71
N ALA A 305 5.03 0.62 3.10
CA ALA A 305 5.02 -0.85 3.01
C ALA A 305 6.02 -1.33 1.96
N ALA A 306 5.98 -0.73 0.76
CA ALA A 306 6.89 -1.08 -0.32
C ALA A 306 7.30 0.14 -1.16
N ASN A 307 8.60 0.23 -1.47
CA ASN A 307 9.17 1.20 -2.40
C ASN A 307 9.87 0.47 -3.55
N PHE A 308 9.26 0.54 -4.72
CA PHE A 308 9.78 -0.04 -5.96
C PHE A 308 10.16 1.02 -6.99
N TRP A 309 10.36 2.27 -6.56
CA TRP A 309 10.65 3.40 -7.44
C TRP A 309 11.70 3.03 -8.48
N GLY A 310 12.91 2.60 -8.10
CA GLY A 310 14.02 2.31 -9.01
C GLY A 310 13.93 0.98 -9.76
N CYS A 311 12.87 0.20 -9.57
CA CYS A 311 12.70 -1.06 -10.29
C CYS A 311 12.23 -0.82 -11.72
N ALA A 312 12.52 -1.75 -12.62
CA ALA A 312 12.03 -1.68 -13.99
C ALA A 312 10.54 -2.01 -14.05
N LYS A 313 10.10 -3.02 -13.31
CA LYS A 313 8.75 -3.58 -13.38
C LYS A 313 8.24 -3.85 -11.98
N ALA A 314 6.95 -4.08 -11.82
CA ALA A 314 6.41 -4.63 -10.59
C ALA A 314 5.17 -5.47 -10.90
N HIS A 315 5.01 -6.56 -10.16
CA HIS A 315 3.80 -7.37 -10.19
C HIS A 315 3.33 -7.58 -8.75
N LEU A 316 2.12 -7.12 -8.44
CA LEU A 316 1.54 -7.31 -7.12
C LEU A 316 0.23 -8.08 -7.25
N GLU A 317 0.04 -9.11 -6.45
CA GLU A 317 -1.17 -9.94 -6.47
C GLU A 317 -1.59 -10.31 -5.05
N ASN A 318 -2.84 -10.03 -4.67
CA ASN A 318 -3.35 -10.34 -3.33
C ASN A 318 -2.47 -9.75 -2.22
N PHE A 319 -2.05 -8.50 -2.42
CA PHE A 319 -1.17 -7.77 -1.51
C PHE A 319 -1.97 -6.79 -0.65
N GLY A 320 -1.82 -6.90 0.66
CA GLY A 320 -2.43 -5.97 1.61
C GLY A 320 -1.39 -5.22 2.41
N TYR A 321 -1.68 -3.98 2.76
CA TYR A 321 -0.84 -3.22 3.66
C TYR A 321 -1.64 -2.19 4.45
N GLY A 322 -1.07 -1.66 5.52
CA GLY A 322 -1.77 -0.74 6.42
C GLY A 322 -0.93 -0.42 7.65
N THR A 323 -1.48 0.43 8.52
CA THR A 323 -0.88 0.74 9.83
C THR A 323 -1.54 -0.05 10.96
N ALA A 324 -0.88 -0.20 12.10
CA ALA A 324 -1.39 -0.86 13.30
C ALA A 324 -2.49 -0.06 14.06
N GLY A 325 -3.14 0.89 13.40
CA GLY A 325 -4.29 1.61 13.98
C GLY A 325 -5.56 0.75 13.94
N THR A 326 -6.57 1.24 14.62
CA THR A 326 -7.82 0.56 14.96
C THR A 326 -9.04 1.40 14.57
N VAL A 327 -10.16 0.73 14.31
CA VAL A 327 -11.42 1.35 13.88
C VAL A 327 -12.48 1.23 14.97
N ALA A 328 -12.07 1.37 16.24
CA ALA A 328 -12.95 1.21 17.40
C ALA A 328 -13.98 2.37 17.53
N SER A 329 -15.18 2.09 18.00
CA SER A 329 -16.19 3.12 18.36
C SER A 329 -16.10 3.48 19.85
N PRO A 330 -16.31 4.75 20.25
CA PRO A 330 -16.77 5.89 19.45
C PRO A 330 -15.65 6.68 18.74
N SER A 331 -14.38 6.36 18.99
CA SER A 331 -13.23 7.07 18.41
C SER A 331 -12.24 6.10 17.78
N THR A 332 -11.98 6.28 16.49
CA THR A 332 -11.01 5.48 15.73
C THR A 332 -9.68 6.23 15.64
N ASP A 333 -8.58 5.51 15.40
CA ASP A 333 -7.29 6.14 15.05
C ASP A 333 -7.36 6.91 13.71
N TYR A 334 -8.46 6.75 12.98
CA TYR A 334 -8.70 7.24 11.63
C TYR A 334 -9.80 8.30 11.56
N THR A 335 -10.22 8.85 12.69
CA THR A 335 -11.34 9.81 12.77
C THR A 335 -11.04 11.08 11.98
N SER A 336 -9.77 11.41 11.76
CA SER A 336 -9.35 12.61 11.02
C SER A 336 -8.25 12.26 10.01
N PRO A 337 -8.59 11.61 8.88
CA PRO A 337 -7.62 11.24 7.85
C PRO A 337 -6.82 12.44 7.32
N GLY A 338 -7.38 13.65 7.43
CA GLY A 338 -6.72 14.92 7.13
C GLY A 338 -5.40 15.14 7.87
N THR A 339 -5.24 14.61 9.09
CA THR A 339 -4.00 14.82 9.87
C THR A 339 -2.83 14.03 9.30
N PHE A 340 -3.06 12.94 8.56
CA PHE A 340 -1.99 12.19 7.90
C PHE A 340 -1.28 13.03 6.81
N GLY A 341 -1.91 14.10 6.32
CA GLY A 341 -1.29 15.10 5.44
C GLY A 341 -0.12 15.88 6.06
N THR A 342 0.10 15.75 7.38
CA THR A 342 1.23 16.35 8.10
C THR A 342 2.55 15.62 7.83
N GLY A 343 2.49 14.33 7.50
CA GLY A 343 3.63 13.49 7.17
C GLY A 343 3.81 13.33 5.68
N LEU A 344 4.66 12.38 5.31
CA LEU A 344 5.03 12.08 3.92
C LEU A 344 5.06 10.58 3.63
N SER A 345 4.40 9.74 4.44
CA SER A 345 4.47 8.29 4.25
C SER A 345 3.75 7.83 2.99
N ILE A 346 4.46 7.08 2.14
CA ILE A 346 3.89 6.45 0.94
C ILE A 346 3.73 4.96 1.22
N GLY A 347 2.50 4.47 1.28
CA GLY A 347 2.21 3.07 1.57
C GLY A 347 2.79 2.14 0.50
N LEU A 348 2.47 2.39 -0.76
CA LEU A 348 3.01 1.65 -1.90
C LEU A 348 3.49 2.62 -2.98
N LEU A 349 4.78 2.56 -3.30
CA LEU A 349 5.38 3.32 -4.41
C LEU A 349 5.77 2.38 -5.55
N LEU A 350 5.08 2.50 -6.68
CA LEU A 350 5.32 1.71 -7.87
C LEU A 350 6.53 2.24 -8.68
N PRO A 351 7.08 1.42 -9.60
CA PRO A 351 8.21 1.78 -10.47
C PRO A 351 8.05 3.09 -11.25
N ALA A 352 9.02 3.99 -11.19
CA ALA A 352 8.94 5.32 -11.81
C ALA A 352 10.00 5.67 -12.88
N PRO A 353 11.20 5.06 -13.00
CA PRO A 353 12.18 5.47 -14.00
C PRO A 353 11.88 4.75 -15.32
N GLY A 354 11.09 5.37 -16.20
CA GLY A 354 11.14 5.24 -17.66
C GLY A 354 11.17 3.87 -18.35
N ASN A 355 10.21 3.69 -19.26
CA ASN A 355 10.23 2.77 -20.41
C ASN A 355 10.19 1.26 -20.11
N ASN A 356 9.44 0.83 -19.09
CA ASN A 356 9.05 -0.57 -18.96
C ASN A 356 7.55 -0.70 -18.73
N ASP A 357 6.90 -1.42 -19.63
CA ASP A 357 5.44 -1.49 -19.78
C ASP A 357 4.75 -2.51 -18.85
N HIS A 358 5.39 -2.92 -17.75
CA HIS A 358 4.87 -3.99 -16.88
C HIS A 358 4.86 -3.57 -15.41
N VAL A 359 3.86 -2.78 -15.05
CA VAL A 359 3.50 -2.47 -13.67
C VAL A 359 2.06 -2.90 -13.44
N VAL A 360 1.85 -4.08 -12.87
CA VAL A 360 0.52 -4.68 -12.69
C VAL A 360 0.24 -4.90 -11.21
N ALA A 361 -0.96 -4.54 -10.77
CA ALA A 361 -1.41 -4.73 -9.40
C ALA A 361 -2.85 -5.29 -9.36
N ASP A 362 -3.00 -6.53 -8.90
CA ASP A 362 -4.27 -7.25 -8.85
C ASP A 362 -4.68 -7.53 -7.41
N ASN A 363 -5.89 -7.10 -7.07
CA ASN A 363 -6.46 -7.24 -5.72
C ASN A 363 -5.51 -6.70 -4.63
N ILE A 364 -5.40 -5.37 -4.57
CA ILE A 364 -4.54 -4.66 -3.62
C ILE A 364 -5.40 -3.94 -2.59
N SER A 365 -4.96 -3.95 -1.32
CA SER A 365 -5.65 -3.22 -0.25
C SER A 365 -4.72 -2.39 0.61
N CYS A 366 -5.15 -1.18 0.95
CA CYS A 366 -4.56 -0.30 1.94
C CYS A 366 -5.54 -0.10 3.10
N GLY A 367 -5.20 -0.60 4.28
CA GLY A 367 -5.97 -0.46 5.51
C GLY A 367 -5.83 0.89 6.21
N GLY A 368 -5.05 1.82 5.67
CA GLY A 368 -5.01 3.21 6.14
C GLY A 368 -3.85 3.61 7.03
N GLY A 369 -3.83 4.91 7.36
CA GLY A 369 -2.81 5.57 8.18
C GLY A 369 -1.59 6.10 7.42
N TYR A 370 -1.68 6.16 6.09
CA TYR A 370 -0.64 6.77 5.25
C TYR A 370 -1.02 8.18 4.83
N THR A 371 -0.01 9.02 4.61
CA THR A 371 -0.19 10.26 3.86
C THR A 371 -0.67 9.94 2.44
N TYR A 372 0.01 9.00 1.79
CA TYR A 372 -0.29 8.57 0.44
C TYR A 372 -0.47 7.05 0.42
N ALA A 373 -1.65 6.55 0.09
CA ALA A 373 -1.90 5.12 0.12
C ALA A 373 -1.14 4.40 -1.01
N THR A 374 -1.24 4.88 -2.25
CA THR A 374 -0.49 4.35 -3.40
C THR A 374 -0.06 5.44 -4.36
N PHE A 375 1.21 5.44 -4.73
CA PHE A 375 1.72 6.15 -5.89
C PHE A 375 1.62 5.25 -7.12
N LEU A 376 0.71 5.62 -8.02
CA LEU A 376 0.64 5.11 -9.38
C LEU A 376 1.58 5.93 -10.24
N THR A 377 2.60 5.25 -10.70
CA THR A 377 3.58 5.79 -11.62
C THR A 377 3.30 5.23 -13.01
N GLU A 378 4.12 5.61 -13.97
CA GLU A 378 4.01 5.24 -15.37
C GLU A 378 3.70 3.75 -15.66
N HIS A 379 2.82 3.49 -16.64
CA HIS A 379 2.36 2.15 -17.09
C HIS A 379 1.63 1.30 -16.04
N SER A 380 1.16 1.88 -14.94
CA SER A 380 0.44 1.12 -13.91
C SER A 380 -0.95 0.66 -14.37
N LEU A 381 -1.22 -0.64 -14.30
CA LEU A 381 -2.55 -1.24 -14.44
C LEU A 381 -2.97 -1.88 -13.12
N ILE A 382 -4.11 -1.45 -12.58
CA ILE A 382 -4.70 -1.99 -11.36
C ILE A 382 -6.09 -2.54 -11.61
N SER A 383 -6.29 -3.83 -11.37
CA SER A 383 -7.61 -4.47 -11.59
C SER A 383 -8.59 -4.24 -10.44
N ARG A 384 -8.12 -4.32 -9.19
CA ARG A 384 -8.94 -4.11 -7.99
C ARG A 384 -8.12 -3.46 -6.90
N TYR A 385 -8.58 -2.32 -6.42
CA TYR A 385 -7.94 -1.54 -5.37
C TYR A 385 -8.92 -1.20 -4.25
N MET A 386 -8.47 -1.27 -3.01
CA MET A 386 -9.22 -0.84 -1.83
C MET A 386 -8.33 0.06 -0.98
N ALA A 387 -8.77 1.26 -0.65
CA ALA A 387 -8.03 2.16 0.24
C ALA A 387 -8.94 2.78 1.28
N LEU A 388 -8.56 2.64 2.55
CA LEU A 388 -9.31 3.14 3.68
C LEU A 388 -8.44 4.16 4.41
N TYR A 389 -9.03 5.23 4.94
CA TYR A 389 -8.44 6.04 6.00
C TYR A 389 -7.02 6.60 5.73
N CYS A 390 -6.78 7.09 4.51
CA CYS A 390 -5.54 7.77 4.13
C CYS A 390 -5.80 9.26 3.90
N TRP A 391 -4.74 10.07 3.87
CA TRP A 391 -4.90 11.44 3.40
C TRP A 391 -5.23 11.46 1.90
N ALA A 392 -4.38 10.87 1.06
CA ALA A 392 -4.68 10.62 -0.35
C ALA A 392 -4.71 9.11 -0.65
N ALA A 393 -5.75 8.63 -1.32
CA ALA A 393 -5.91 7.22 -1.67
C ALA A 393 -5.06 6.86 -2.91
N ILE A 394 -5.52 7.25 -4.09
CA ILE A 394 -4.79 7.04 -5.34
C ILE A 394 -3.98 8.30 -5.65
N VAL A 395 -2.69 8.15 -5.90
CA VAL A 395 -1.84 9.25 -6.34
C VAL A 395 -1.34 8.97 -7.74
N ALA A 396 -1.89 9.67 -8.74
CA ALA A 396 -1.39 9.64 -10.11
C ALA A 396 -0.15 10.52 -10.21
N VAL A 397 1.00 9.93 -10.56
CA VAL A 397 2.30 10.59 -10.48
C VAL A 397 2.76 11.05 -11.86
N GLY A 398 2.98 12.35 -11.99
CA GLY A 398 3.70 12.98 -13.08
C GLY A 398 5.22 12.86 -12.87
N ASN A 399 5.97 13.95 -12.97
CA ASN A 399 7.40 13.95 -12.67
C ASN A 399 7.62 13.82 -11.16
N TYR A 400 8.33 12.78 -10.74
CA TYR A 400 8.68 12.51 -9.36
C TYR A 400 10.12 12.02 -9.26
N ALA A 401 10.95 12.77 -8.52
CA ALA A 401 12.39 12.49 -8.37
C ALA A 401 13.14 12.31 -9.70
N GLY A 402 12.73 13.00 -10.75
CA GLY A 402 13.35 12.90 -12.08
C GLY A 402 12.91 11.68 -12.89
N SER A 403 11.75 11.08 -12.58
CA SER A 403 11.12 10.08 -13.45
C SER A 403 10.96 10.61 -14.88
N VAL A 404 11.29 9.78 -15.87
CA VAL A 404 11.05 10.08 -17.29
C VAL A 404 9.90 9.21 -17.76
N GLY A 405 8.88 9.78 -18.39
CA GLY A 405 7.67 9.02 -18.75
C GLY A 405 6.41 9.46 -18.00
N SER A 406 6.45 10.62 -17.36
CA SER A 406 5.32 11.26 -16.68
C SER A 406 4.12 11.66 -17.56
N VAL A 407 4.14 11.29 -18.85
CA VAL A 407 3.02 11.36 -19.82
C VAL A 407 2.32 10.00 -20.02
N HIS A 408 2.79 8.93 -19.38
CA HIS A 408 2.24 7.59 -19.60
C HIS A 408 0.86 7.43 -18.98
N ALA A 409 0.08 6.55 -19.59
CA ALA A 409 -1.25 6.20 -19.11
C ALA A 409 -1.15 5.23 -17.93
N MET A 410 -2.00 5.48 -16.95
CA MET A 410 -2.30 4.61 -15.83
C MET A 410 -3.76 4.21 -15.89
N LYS A 411 -4.05 2.99 -15.49
CA LYS A 411 -5.39 2.43 -15.55
C LYS A 411 -5.75 1.78 -14.23
N VAL A 412 -6.95 2.10 -13.73
CA VAL A 412 -7.57 1.41 -12.61
C VAL A 412 -8.94 0.92 -13.05
N LEU A 413 -9.17 -0.39 -13.05
CA LEU A 413 -10.46 -0.97 -13.44
C LEU A 413 -11.50 -0.77 -12.33
N SER A 414 -11.11 -0.98 -11.08
CA SER A 414 -11.99 -0.78 -9.92
C SER A 414 -11.22 -0.34 -8.69
N ALA A 415 -11.69 0.74 -8.07
CA ALA A 415 -11.22 1.24 -6.78
C ALA A 415 -12.40 1.42 -5.82
N SER A 416 -12.24 1.00 -4.57
CA SER A 416 -13.13 1.30 -3.45
C SER A 416 -12.36 2.13 -2.43
N ILE A 417 -12.82 3.35 -2.17
CA ILE A 417 -12.14 4.33 -1.31
C ILE A 417 -13.07 4.73 -0.18
N GLU A 418 -12.64 4.54 1.06
CA GLU A 418 -13.43 4.86 2.24
C GLU A 418 -12.69 5.86 3.14
N ALA A 419 -13.38 6.94 3.51
CA ALA A 419 -12.89 7.92 4.47
C ALA A 419 -11.44 8.35 4.23
N CYS A 420 -11.10 8.64 2.97
CA CYS A 420 -9.87 9.34 2.62
C CYS A 420 -10.16 10.83 2.45
N THR A 421 -9.16 11.70 2.66
CA THR A 421 -9.36 13.16 2.44
C THR A 421 -9.45 13.47 0.95
N HIS A 422 -8.68 12.74 0.14
CA HIS A 422 -8.64 12.87 -1.31
C HIS A 422 -8.72 11.47 -1.94
N GLU A 423 -9.73 11.25 -2.78
CA GLU A 423 -9.90 9.99 -3.52
C GLU A 423 -8.83 9.82 -4.59
N LEU A 424 -8.50 10.91 -5.27
CA LEU A 424 -7.43 10.97 -6.27
C LEU A 424 -6.60 12.22 -6.02
N MET A 425 -5.29 12.07 -6.08
CA MET A 425 -4.35 13.17 -6.08
C MET A 425 -3.45 13.08 -7.30
N VAL A 426 -3.19 14.22 -7.94
CA VAL A 426 -2.16 14.35 -8.96
C VAL A 426 -0.87 14.88 -8.33
N TYR A 427 0.24 14.16 -8.46
CA TYR A 427 1.51 14.57 -7.89
C TYR A 427 2.54 14.86 -8.97
N GLY A 428 3.05 16.09 -8.99
CA GLY A 428 4.02 16.55 -9.98
C GLY A 428 3.43 16.78 -11.37
N VAL A 429 4.07 17.65 -12.15
CA VAL A 429 3.68 17.93 -13.54
C VAL A 429 4.25 16.86 -14.44
N GLY A 430 3.51 16.42 -15.45
CA GLY A 430 4.06 15.54 -16.47
C GLY A 430 5.02 16.21 -17.44
N SER A 431 5.66 15.40 -18.29
CA SER A 431 6.74 15.84 -19.17
C SER A 431 6.22 16.81 -20.23
N GLY A 432 6.92 17.94 -20.42
CA GLY A 432 6.46 18.99 -21.32
C GLY A 432 5.15 19.67 -20.89
N GLY A 433 4.74 19.52 -19.62
CA GLY A 433 3.48 20.07 -19.12
C GLY A 433 2.25 19.19 -19.41
N VAL A 434 2.45 17.98 -19.91
CA VAL A 434 1.38 17.03 -20.23
C VAL A 434 1.48 15.82 -19.31
N GLY A 435 0.36 15.36 -18.78
CA GLY A 435 0.28 14.24 -17.85
C GLY A 435 0.42 14.64 -16.37
N PRO A 436 0.22 13.68 -15.45
CA PRO A 436 -0.03 12.26 -15.71
C PRO A 436 -1.39 11.98 -16.38
N ILE A 437 -1.50 10.83 -17.08
CA ILE A 437 -2.75 10.38 -17.69
C ILE A 437 -3.32 9.23 -16.85
N ILE A 438 -4.51 9.41 -16.26
CA ILE A 438 -5.13 8.42 -15.37
C ILE A 438 -6.57 8.13 -15.78
N ASP A 439 -6.84 6.87 -16.10
CA ASP A 439 -8.19 6.37 -16.35
C ASP A 439 -8.64 5.45 -15.21
N ILE A 440 -9.79 5.76 -14.61
CA ILE A 440 -10.43 4.95 -13.57
C ILE A 440 -11.84 4.59 -14.02
N ASP A 441 -12.05 3.32 -14.36
CA ASP A 441 -13.33 2.83 -14.88
C ASP A 441 -14.43 2.84 -13.82
N GLN A 442 -14.06 2.61 -12.57
CA GLN A 442 -14.96 2.71 -11.43
C GLN A 442 -14.20 3.09 -10.17
N LEU A 443 -14.48 4.29 -9.65
CA LEU A 443 -14.06 4.74 -8.33
C LEU A 443 -15.30 4.81 -7.44
N SER A 444 -15.47 3.84 -6.56
CA SER A 444 -16.53 3.83 -5.54
C SER A 444 -16.02 4.53 -4.29
N THR A 445 -16.75 5.53 -3.79
CA THR A 445 -16.40 6.25 -2.56
C THR A 445 -17.58 6.39 -1.61
N GLU A 446 -17.32 6.34 -0.31
CA GLU A 446 -18.29 6.69 0.74
C GLU A 446 -18.17 8.15 1.22
N SER A 447 -17.22 8.90 0.66
CA SER A 447 -17.12 10.33 0.93
C SER A 447 -18.32 11.07 0.35
N GLY A 448 -19.02 11.84 1.18
CA GLY A 448 -20.11 12.71 0.72
C GLY A 448 -19.63 13.82 -0.22
N THR A 449 -18.34 14.17 -0.17
CA THR A 449 -17.72 15.29 -0.90
C THR A 449 -16.38 14.87 -1.51
N PRO A 450 -16.39 13.97 -2.52
CA PRO A 450 -15.14 13.46 -3.06
C PRO A 450 -14.36 14.58 -3.76
N ASN A 451 -13.04 14.51 -3.63
CA ASN A 451 -12.13 15.55 -4.09
C ASN A 451 -10.99 14.96 -4.93
N ILE A 452 -10.74 15.63 -6.06
CA ILE A 452 -9.54 15.42 -6.86
C ILE A 452 -8.53 16.51 -6.51
N HIS A 453 -7.46 16.12 -5.83
CA HIS A 453 -6.43 17.03 -5.37
C HIS A 453 -5.24 17.07 -6.34
N ALA A 454 -4.35 18.05 -6.18
CA ALA A 454 -3.04 18.00 -6.80
C ALA A 454 -1.99 18.71 -5.95
N SER A 455 -0.73 18.33 -6.12
CA SER A 455 0.39 18.99 -5.43
C SER A 455 0.63 20.44 -5.88
N SER A 456 0.10 20.83 -7.05
CA SER A 456 0.16 22.18 -7.58
C SER A 456 -0.87 22.40 -8.69
N SER A 457 -1.16 23.67 -9.02
CA SER A 457 -2.01 24.01 -10.16
C SER A 457 -1.44 23.53 -11.50
N ALA A 458 -0.11 23.54 -11.65
CA ALA A 458 0.55 23.02 -12.84
C ALA A 458 0.39 21.49 -12.97
N ALA A 459 0.44 20.76 -11.85
CA ALA A 459 0.25 19.31 -11.85
C ALA A 459 -1.18 18.97 -12.30
N ALA A 460 -2.18 19.63 -11.70
CA ALA A 460 -3.57 19.43 -12.08
C ALA A 460 -3.84 19.82 -13.54
N GLY A 461 -3.32 20.96 -14.00
CA GLY A 461 -3.55 21.50 -15.34
C GLY A 461 -2.91 20.67 -16.45
N GLY A 462 -1.82 19.95 -16.16
CA GLY A 462 -1.20 18.99 -17.08
C GLY A 462 -1.88 17.63 -17.09
N ALA A 463 -2.56 17.24 -16.00
CA ALA A 463 -3.17 15.93 -15.87
C ALA A 463 -4.33 15.70 -16.84
N LEU A 464 -4.44 14.48 -17.36
CA LEU A 464 -5.46 14.05 -18.32
C LEU A 464 -6.06 12.71 -17.89
N GLY A 465 -7.13 12.30 -18.58
CA GLY A 465 -7.76 10.99 -18.42
C GLY A 465 -9.20 11.11 -17.97
N ARG A 466 -9.78 10.04 -17.45
CA ARG A 466 -11.20 9.95 -17.10
C ARG A 466 -11.43 9.15 -15.83
N VAL A 467 -12.21 9.69 -14.90
CA VAL A 467 -12.57 9.03 -13.63
C VAL A 467 -14.09 8.92 -13.54
N LYS A 468 -14.60 7.69 -13.45
CA LYS A 468 -16.02 7.45 -13.18
C LYS A 468 -16.26 7.27 -11.68
N LEU A 469 -16.99 8.21 -11.08
CA LEU A 469 -17.33 8.20 -9.65
C LEU A 469 -18.61 7.39 -9.41
N THR A 470 -18.60 6.54 -8.38
CA THR A 470 -19.72 5.72 -7.90
C THR A 470 -19.72 5.72 -6.36
N GLY A 471 -20.68 5.05 -5.72
CA GLY A 471 -20.75 4.95 -4.25
C GLY A 471 -21.77 5.92 -3.64
N LEU A 472 -21.48 6.45 -2.45
CA LEU A 472 -22.40 7.23 -1.62
C LEU A 472 -22.08 8.74 -1.59
N PHE A 473 -21.48 9.28 -2.65
CA PHE A 473 -21.21 10.71 -2.73
C PHE A 473 -22.47 11.54 -3.02
N THR A 474 -22.44 12.81 -2.62
CA THR A 474 -23.43 13.80 -3.06
C THR A 474 -22.88 14.53 -4.28
N GLU A 475 -23.64 14.58 -5.38
CA GLU A 475 -23.21 15.22 -6.64
C GLU A 475 -22.71 16.67 -6.48
N SER A 476 -23.31 17.44 -5.57
CA SER A 476 -22.90 18.82 -5.27
C SER A 476 -21.61 18.92 -4.45
N GLY A 477 -21.16 17.80 -3.88
CA GLY A 477 -19.94 17.70 -3.08
C GLY A 477 -18.70 17.34 -3.90
N VAL A 478 -18.85 16.94 -5.16
CA VAL A 478 -17.72 16.62 -6.04
C VAL A 478 -16.93 17.88 -6.34
N SER A 479 -15.62 17.84 -6.09
CA SER A 479 -14.74 19.00 -6.24
C SER A 479 -13.36 18.64 -6.78
N THR A 480 -12.67 19.63 -7.32
CA THR A 480 -11.23 19.55 -7.59
C THR A 480 -10.53 20.72 -6.91
N THR A 481 -9.29 20.52 -6.47
CA THR A 481 -8.54 21.59 -5.79
C THR A 481 -8.04 22.65 -6.77
N TYR A 482 -7.72 22.20 -7.99
CA TYR A 482 -7.24 23.05 -9.07
C TYR A 482 -7.95 22.67 -10.38
N PRO A 483 -7.92 23.58 -11.36
CA PRO A 483 -8.10 23.27 -12.77
C PRO A 483 -7.44 21.96 -13.23
N THR A 484 -8.19 21.07 -13.87
CA THR A 484 -7.64 19.79 -14.33
C THR A 484 -8.21 19.33 -15.67
N GLY A 485 -7.38 18.64 -16.46
CA GLY A 485 -7.78 17.98 -17.70
C GLY A 485 -8.41 16.59 -17.51
N ILE A 486 -8.63 16.15 -16.26
CA ILE A 486 -9.30 14.88 -15.96
C ILE A 486 -10.82 15.03 -16.13
N GLU A 487 -11.44 14.19 -16.95
CA GLU A 487 -12.89 14.10 -17.06
C GLU A 487 -13.49 13.35 -15.85
N LEU A 488 -14.36 14.02 -15.08
CA LEU A 488 -15.13 13.38 -14.01
C LEU A 488 -16.50 12.97 -14.51
N VAL A 489 -16.83 11.67 -14.42
CA VAL A 489 -18.11 11.11 -14.87
C VAL A 489 -18.94 10.66 -13.69
N ASP A 490 -20.19 11.08 -13.66
CA ASP A 490 -21.19 10.57 -12.74
C ASP A 490 -21.56 9.13 -13.10
N GLY A 491 -21.18 8.19 -12.25
CA GLY A 491 -21.53 6.78 -12.37
C GLY A 491 -22.74 6.36 -11.51
N GLN A 492 -23.36 7.25 -10.73
CA GLN A 492 -24.59 6.96 -9.98
C GLN A 492 -25.83 7.00 -10.89
N VAL A 493 -25.74 7.62 -12.07
CA VAL A 493 -26.85 7.74 -13.03
C VAL A 493 -26.54 7.08 -14.38
N PRO A 494 -27.53 6.50 -15.08
CA PRO A 494 -27.33 5.91 -16.41
C PRO A 494 -26.90 6.93 -17.47
N SER A 495 -27.33 8.18 -17.31
CA SER A 495 -26.94 9.31 -18.14
C SER A 495 -26.91 10.57 -17.28
N PRO A 496 -25.87 11.43 -17.40
CA PRO A 496 -25.75 12.69 -16.66
C PRO A 496 -26.69 13.78 -17.22
N ILE A 497 -27.99 13.47 -17.29
CA ILE A 497 -29.09 14.37 -17.66
C ILE A 497 -29.77 14.85 -16.38
N LYS A 498 -29.76 16.17 -16.13
CA LYS A 498 -30.37 16.76 -14.94
C LYS A 498 -31.43 17.77 -15.32
N ARG A 499 -32.54 17.78 -14.57
CA ARG A 499 -33.57 18.81 -14.67
C ARG A 499 -33.29 19.92 -13.66
N LYS A 500 -33.38 21.18 -14.09
CA LYS A 500 -33.18 22.37 -13.25
C LYS A 500 -34.40 23.28 -13.39
N THR A 501 -34.92 23.77 -12.27
CA THR A 501 -36.14 24.60 -12.20
C THR A 501 -35.88 25.95 -11.53
N GLY A 502 -34.60 26.33 -11.35
CA GLY A 502 -34.17 27.57 -10.71
C GLY A 502 -32.66 27.77 -10.88
N THR A 503 -32.15 28.89 -10.39
CA THR A 503 -30.73 29.26 -10.51
C THR A 503 -29.82 28.18 -9.94
N PHE A 504 -28.74 27.86 -10.65
CA PHE A 504 -27.79 26.82 -10.24
C PHE A 504 -26.40 27.07 -10.81
N THR A 505 -25.39 26.42 -10.22
CA THR A 505 -24.06 26.25 -10.82
C THR A 505 -23.92 24.81 -11.29
N ALA A 506 -23.48 24.60 -12.52
CA ALA A 506 -23.23 23.27 -13.05
C ALA A 506 -22.03 22.63 -12.33
N SER A 507 -22.17 21.35 -11.97
CA SER A 507 -21.14 20.55 -11.32
C SER A 507 -20.17 19.95 -12.35
N PRO A 508 -18.89 19.65 -12.02
CA PRO A 508 -17.94 19.01 -12.92
C PRO A 508 -18.42 17.69 -13.56
N ILE A 509 -19.41 17.04 -12.97
CA ILE A 509 -19.97 15.76 -13.46
C ILE A 509 -21.25 15.93 -14.29
N ASP A 510 -21.79 17.15 -14.40
CA ASP A 510 -22.97 17.41 -15.25
C ASP A 510 -22.58 17.32 -16.73
N ARG A 511 -23.54 16.92 -17.58
CA ARG A 511 -23.35 16.96 -19.06
C ARG A 511 -24.55 17.57 -19.76
N VAL A 512 -25.77 17.14 -19.46
CA VAL A 512 -26.98 17.65 -20.08
C VAL A 512 -27.90 18.25 -19.04
N LEU A 513 -28.24 19.53 -19.21
CA LEU A 513 -29.01 20.33 -18.27
C LEU A 513 -30.33 20.74 -18.92
N ILE A 514 -31.40 20.01 -18.58
CA ILE A 514 -32.77 20.32 -18.98
C ILE A 514 -33.30 21.40 -18.04
N CYS A 515 -33.29 22.63 -18.51
CA CYS A 515 -33.70 23.80 -17.75
C CYS A 515 -35.17 24.11 -18.04
N ASP A 516 -36.03 23.84 -17.05
CA ASP A 516 -37.46 24.10 -17.14
C ASP A 516 -37.80 25.45 -16.50
N THR A 517 -37.88 26.47 -17.35
CA THR A 517 -38.22 27.84 -16.97
C THR A 517 -39.72 28.08 -16.78
N THR A 518 -40.57 27.04 -16.88
CA THR A 518 -42.03 27.16 -16.68
C THR A 518 -42.40 27.43 -15.23
N ALA A 519 -41.79 26.68 -14.32
CA ALA A 519 -42.10 26.75 -12.88
C ALA A 519 -41.27 27.82 -12.15
N GLY A 520 -40.02 28.04 -12.58
CA GLY A 520 -39.07 28.96 -11.94
C GLY A 520 -39.01 30.36 -12.56
N GLY A 521 -39.73 30.60 -13.66
CA GLY A 521 -39.55 31.79 -14.48
C GLY A 521 -38.17 31.83 -15.15
N ALA A 522 -37.72 33.03 -15.52
CA ALA A 522 -36.36 33.21 -16.05
C ALA A 522 -35.32 33.01 -14.95
N PHE A 523 -34.30 32.19 -15.21
CA PHE A 523 -33.22 31.94 -14.25
C PHE A 523 -31.87 31.75 -14.94
N THR A 524 -30.81 31.72 -14.13
CA THR A 524 -29.43 31.59 -14.59
C THR A 524 -28.84 30.22 -14.30
N GLY A 525 -28.31 29.55 -15.32
CA GLY A 525 -27.41 28.41 -15.18
C GLY A 525 -25.96 28.89 -15.29
N THR A 526 -25.18 28.76 -14.24
CA THR A 526 -23.78 29.20 -14.22
C THR A 526 -22.87 28.02 -14.57
N LEU A 527 -22.06 28.17 -15.61
CA LEU A 527 -20.95 27.28 -15.94
C LEU A 527 -19.90 27.33 -14.82
N PRO A 528 -19.24 26.20 -14.50
CA PRO A 528 -18.05 26.25 -13.67
C PRO A 528 -16.94 27.03 -14.40
N ALA A 529 -15.81 27.23 -13.74
CA ALA A 529 -14.68 27.84 -14.40
C ALA A 529 -14.12 26.87 -15.48
N ALA A 530 -13.83 27.39 -16.67
CA ALA A 530 -13.47 26.59 -17.86
C ALA A 530 -12.19 25.76 -17.66
N ASP A 531 -11.28 26.27 -16.85
CA ASP A 531 -10.06 25.60 -16.44
C ASP A 531 -10.32 24.38 -15.53
N PHE A 532 -11.50 24.27 -14.89
CA PHE A 532 -11.85 23.13 -14.04
C PHE A 532 -12.32 21.89 -14.78
N CYS A 533 -12.79 22.00 -16.03
CA CYS A 533 -13.53 20.87 -16.63
C CYS A 533 -13.49 20.85 -18.16
N PRO A 534 -12.70 19.96 -18.79
CA PRO A 534 -12.58 19.86 -20.26
C PRO A 534 -13.81 19.23 -20.95
N VAL A 535 -14.95 19.18 -20.27
CA VAL A 535 -16.16 18.49 -20.72
C VAL A 535 -17.10 19.44 -21.47
N GLU A 536 -17.97 18.84 -22.29
CA GLU A 536 -19.07 19.55 -22.93
C GLU A 536 -20.28 19.61 -21.99
N TYR A 537 -20.86 20.80 -21.85
CA TYR A 537 -22.16 21.02 -21.23
C TYR A 537 -23.19 21.35 -22.31
N VAL A 538 -24.37 20.72 -22.20
CA VAL A 538 -25.51 20.95 -23.08
C VAL A 538 -26.66 21.50 -22.26
N PHE A 539 -26.96 22.79 -22.42
CA PHE A 539 -28.13 23.42 -21.82
C PHE A 539 -29.30 23.31 -22.79
N LYS A 540 -30.47 22.92 -22.30
CA LYS A 540 -31.72 22.89 -23.07
C LYS A 540 -32.80 23.64 -22.32
N ASN A 541 -33.31 24.73 -22.90
CA ASN A 541 -34.44 25.46 -22.31
C ASN A 541 -35.76 24.82 -22.78
N VAL A 542 -36.47 24.16 -21.87
CA VAL A 542 -37.74 23.48 -22.17
C VAL A 542 -38.97 24.19 -21.60
N GLY A 543 -38.79 25.33 -20.95
CA GLY A 543 -39.89 26.08 -20.34
C GLY A 543 -40.43 27.22 -21.21
N ASN A 544 -41.13 28.18 -20.60
CA ASN A 544 -41.79 29.29 -21.30
C ASN A 544 -41.13 30.67 -21.09
N SER A 545 -39.98 30.72 -20.41
CA SER A 545 -39.20 31.94 -20.14
C SER A 545 -37.75 31.78 -20.59
N ASN A 546 -36.99 32.88 -20.63
CA ASN A 546 -35.58 32.85 -21.02
C ASN A 546 -34.69 32.15 -19.97
N LEU A 547 -33.71 31.38 -20.44
CA LEU A 547 -32.61 30.86 -19.66
C LEU A 547 -31.36 31.68 -19.95
N THR A 548 -30.67 32.16 -18.91
CA THR A 548 -29.34 32.76 -19.06
C THR A 548 -28.29 31.73 -18.69
N VAL A 549 -27.38 31.40 -19.60
CA VAL A 549 -26.17 30.64 -19.31
C VAL A 549 -25.05 31.64 -19.03
N ALA A 550 -24.51 31.65 -17.82
CA ALA A 550 -23.47 32.57 -17.39
C ALA A 550 -22.16 31.84 -17.07
N THR A 551 -21.03 32.54 -17.02
CA THR A 551 -19.74 32.00 -16.56
C THR A 551 -19.40 32.49 -15.15
N THR A 552 -18.57 31.74 -14.43
CA THR A 552 -17.87 32.25 -13.26
C THR A 552 -16.69 33.14 -13.68
N SER A 553 -16.40 34.20 -12.92
CA SER A 553 -15.09 34.87 -12.90
C SER A 553 -14.56 35.37 -14.26
N SER A 554 -15.29 36.28 -14.92
CA SER A 554 -14.87 37.00 -16.14
C SER A 554 -14.53 36.17 -17.39
N GLN A 555 -14.63 34.83 -17.33
CA GLN A 555 -14.40 33.96 -18.48
C GLN A 555 -15.48 34.19 -19.53
N LEU A 556 -15.08 34.11 -20.81
CA LEU A 556 -15.99 34.36 -21.92
C LEU A 556 -16.50 33.04 -22.52
N ILE A 557 -17.75 33.08 -22.98
CA ILE A 557 -18.35 32.14 -23.91
C ILE A 557 -18.10 32.69 -25.32
N TYR A 558 -17.13 32.11 -26.00
CA TYR A 558 -16.78 32.44 -27.37
C TYR A 558 -17.72 31.76 -28.35
N THR A 559 -18.26 32.53 -29.30
CA THR A 559 -18.96 31.98 -30.47
C THR A 559 -17.97 31.55 -31.55
N SER A 560 -18.45 30.85 -32.57
CA SER A 560 -17.66 30.51 -33.77
C SER A 560 -17.08 31.73 -34.50
N SER A 561 -17.63 32.93 -34.28
CA SER A 561 -17.11 34.20 -34.80
C SER A 561 -15.98 34.82 -33.96
N GLY A 562 -15.56 34.16 -32.86
CA GLY A 562 -14.47 34.62 -31.99
C GLY A 562 -14.85 35.75 -31.02
N THR A 563 -16.12 36.19 -31.00
CA THR A 563 -16.61 37.17 -30.02
C THR A 563 -16.98 36.47 -28.73
N GLY A 564 -16.46 36.96 -27.59
CA GLY A 564 -16.73 36.38 -26.27
C GLY A 564 -17.69 37.22 -25.46
N ALA A 565 -18.62 36.57 -24.75
CA ALA A 565 -19.51 37.22 -23.77
C ALA A 565 -19.54 36.42 -22.46
N THR A 566 -19.76 37.08 -21.32
CA THR A 566 -19.89 36.38 -20.02
C THR A 566 -21.23 35.67 -19.84
N THR A 567 -22.18 35.92 -20.75
CA THR A 567 -23.50 35.30 -20.75
C THR A 567 -24.00 34.98 -22.15
N ALA A 568 -24.76 33.90 -22.29
CA ALA A 568 -25.58 33.56 -23.45
C ALA A 568 -27.04 33.40 -23.01
N THR A 569 -27.99 33.91 -23.81
CA THR A 569 -29.43 33.76 -23.52
C THR A 569 -30.04 32.71 -24.45
N LEU A 570 -30.83 31.81 -23.89
CA LEU A 570 -31.56 30.77 -24.60
C LEU A 570 -33.05 30.98 -24.43
N THR A 571 -33.76 31.21 -25.53
CA THR A 571 -35.23 31.25 -25.55
C THR A 571 -35.81 29.84 -25.50
N THR A 572 -37.13 29.73 -25.32
CA THR A 572 -37.84 28.45 -25.29
C THR A 572 -37.50 27.57 -26.49
N GLY A 573 -37.17 26.31 -26.22
CA GLY A 573 -36.82 25.30 -27.22
C GLY A 573 -35.37 25.36 -27.70
N GLN A 574 -34.60 26.38 -27.33
CA GLN A 574 -33.19 26.48 -27.73
C GLN A 574 -32.29 25.59 -26.88
N SER A 575 -31.16 25.20 -27.48
CA SER A 575 -30.08 24.48 -26.81
C SER A 575 -28.76 25.21 -27.03
N LEU A 576 -27.87 25.13 -26.05
CA LEU A 576 -26.50 25.60 -26.15
C LEU A 576 -25.57 24.45 -25.79
N ARG A 577 -24.61 24.17 -26.67
CA ARG A 577 -23.47 23.32 -26.35
C ARG A 577 -22.27 24.22 -26.11
N VAL A 578 -21.58 24.00 -25.00
CA VAL A 578 -20.35 24.72 -24.66
C VAL A 578 -19.32 23.75 -24.16
N ARG A 579 -18.09 23.92 -24.63
CA ARG A 579 -16.94 23.11 -24.22
C ARG A 579 -15.84 24.01 -23.72
N ALA A 580 -15.17 23.61 -22.65
CA ALA A 580 -13.95 24.30 -22.23
C ALA A 580 -12.82 24.00 -23.21
N LEU A 581 -12.09 25.03 -23.61
CA LEU A 581 -10.91 24.89 -24.46
C LEU A 581 -9.79 25.77 -23.91
N TYR A 582 -8.57 25.22 -23.90
CA TYR A 582 -7.36 26.01 -23.70
C TYR A 582 -6.90 26.55 -25.06
N ASN A 583 -6.85 27.86 -25.22
CA ASN A 583 -6.48 28.50 -26.49
C ASN A 583 -4.96 28.78 -26.61
N GLY A 584 -4.14 28.24 -25.70
CA GLY A 584 -2.71 28.50 -25.61
C GLY A 584 -2.33 29.63 -24.64
N SER A 585 -3.27 30.47 -24.22
CA SER A 585 -3.03 31.57 -23.26
C SER A 585 -3.97 31.57 -22.06
N SER A 586 -5.21 31.12 -22.25
CA SER A 586 -6.25 31.09 -21.22
C SER A 586 -7.28 30.01 -21.54
N TRP A 587 -7.96 29.54 -20.49
CA TRP A 587 -9.15 28.70 -20.63
C TRP A 587 -10.38 29.57 -20.86
N GLY A 588 -11.24 29.13 -21.78
CA GLY A 588 -12.53 29.77 -22.06
C GLY A 588 -13.59 28.75 -22.47
N TRP A 589 -14.85 29.18 -22.49
CA TRP A 589 -15.95 28.37 -22.96
C TRP A 589 -16.18 28.65 -24.44
N TYR A 590 -16.38 27.62 -25.25
CA TYR A 590 -16.60 27.74 -26.69
C TYR A 590 -17.93 27.11 -27.05
N ALA A 591 -18.83 27.94 -27.60
CA ALA A 591 -20.13 27.49 -28.08
C ALA A 591 -19.98 26.75 -29.41
N THR A 592 -20.60 25.56 -29.52
CA THR A 592 -20.54 24.67 -30.69
C THR A 592 -21.88 24.44 -31.36
#